data_AF-A0A972ZZG7-F1
#
_entry.id   AF-A0A972ZZG7-F1
#
_cell.length_a   1.000
_cell.length_b   1.000
_cell.length_c   1.000
_cell.angle_alpha   90.00
_cell.angle_beta   90.00
_cell.angle_gamma   90.00
#
_symmetry.space_group_name_H-M   'P 1'
#
loop_
_entity.id
_entity.type
_entity.pdbx_description
1 polymer ?
#
loop_
_entity_poly.entity_id
_entity_poly.type
_entity_poly.pdbx_seq_one_letter_code
_entity_poly.pdbx_strand_id
1 'polypeptide(L)' 'WTVYSDQYKWWDPPPIRHGNGTTFSYADGHAEHFRWEDSRTTKFGEKNTAFSEIQTGNSDIKETAIGMWGSHVAKNFRDN' A
#
# COMPACT_ATOMS: atom_id res chain seq x y z
N TRP A 1 -1.73 4.23 8.65
CA TRP A 1 -1.34 4.17 7.24
C TRP A 1 -2.04 2.97 6.62
N THR A 2 -2.79 3.16 5.54
CA THR A 2 -3.53 2.10 4.84
C THR A 2 -4.03 2.60 3.48
N VAL A 3 -4.53 1.68 2.65
CA VAL A 3 -5.09 1.91 1.31
C VAL A 3 -6.56 1.50 1.26
N TYR A 4 -7.29 2.05 0.30
CA TYR A 4 -8.62 1.55 -0.04
C TYR A 4 -8.52 0.14 -0.63
N SER A 5 -9.51 -0.71 -0.35
CA SER A 5 -9.52 -2.10 -0.83
C SER A 5 -9.95 -2.24 -2.29
N ASP A 6 -10.56 -1.22 -2.88
CA ASP A 6 -11.16 -1.26 -4.21
C ASP A 6 -10.63 -0.17 -5.16
N GLN A 7 -9.73 0.68 -4.69
CA GLN A 7 -9.22 1.83 -5.43
C GLN A 7 -7.71 1.94 -5.27
N TYR A 8 -7.00 2.29 -6.34
CA TYR A 8 -5.58 2.65 -6.29
C TYR A 8 -5.37 3.97 -5.53
N LYS A 9 -5.67 4.01 -4.23
CA LYS A 9 -5.68 5.22 -3.41
C LYS A 9 -5.24 4.92 -1.99
N TRP A 10 -4.41 5.81 -1.44
CA TRP A 10 -4.05 5.82 -0.03
C TRP A 10 -5.16 6.48 0.79
N TRP A 11 -5.59 5.84 1.88
CA TRP A 11 -6.44 6.47 2.89
C TRP A 11 -5.59 7.39 3.78
N ASP A 12 -4.46 6.87 4.24
CA ASP A 12 -3.48 7.54 5.09
C ASP A 12 -2.13 7.62 4.35
N PRO A 13 -1.24 8.58 4.69
CA PRO A 13 0.07 8.66 4.05
C PRO A 13 0.88 7.37 4.29
N PRO A 14 1.55 6.82 3.26
CA PRO A 14 2.42 5.67 3.40
C PRO A 14 3.63 6.02 4.28
N PRO A 15 4.12 5.08 5.11
CA PRO A 15 5.26 5.29 5.98
C PRO A 15 6.54 5.44 5.17
N ILE A 16 7.23 6.56 5.33
CA ILE A 16 8.51 6.85 4.66
C ILE A 16 9.69 6.94 5.62
N ARG A 17 9.42 7.05 6.92
CA ARG A 17 10.45 7.35 7.94
C ARG A 17 11.31 6.16 8.37
N HIS A 18 10.96 4.94 7.94
CA HIS A 18 11.67 3.70 8.26
C HIS A 18 11.96 2.90 7.00
N GLY A 19 12.88 3.39 6.17
CA GLY A 19 13.38 2.67 5.00
C GLY A 19 12.52 2.80 3.74
N ASN A 20 11.63 3.79 3.65
CA ASN A 20 10.68 3.94 2.55
C ASN A 20 9.91 2.65 2.29
N GLY A 21 9.29 2.13 3.34
CA GLY A 21 8.60 0.85 3.28
C GLY A 21 7.77 0.62 4.53
N THR A 22 7.24 -0.59 4.60
CA THR A 22 6.48 -1.08 5.75
C THR A 22 6.87 -2.51 6.08
N THR A 23 6.43 -3.00 7.24
CA THR A 23 6.58 -4.41 7.60
C THR A 23 5.21 -5.04 7.71
N PHE A 24 4.97 -6.09 6.91
CA PHE A 24 3.80 -6.95 7.06
C PHE A 24 4.13 -8.07 8.04
N SER A 25 3.19 -8.40 8.91
CA SER A 25 3.29 -9.53 9.84
C SER A 25 2.08 -10.43 9.65
N TYR A 26 2.34 -11.73 9.60
CA TYR A 26 1.38 -12.75 9.22
C TYR A 26 1.02 -13.62 10.42
N ALA A 27 -0.15 -14.24 10.37
CA ALA A 27 -0.68 -15.03 11.48
C ALA A 27 0.13 -16.32 11.77
N ASP A 28 0.95 -16.77 10.81
CA ASP A 28 1.89 -17.89 10.98
C ASP A 28 3.21 -17.49 11.66
N GLY A 29 3.36 -16.22 12.04
CA GLY A 29 4.56 -15.67 12.66
C GLY A 29 5.62 -15.17 11.67
N HIS A 30 5.37 -15.27 10.36
CA HIS A 30 6.24 -14.64 9.36
C HIS A 30 6.12 -13.11 9.42
N ALA A 31 7.20 -12.42 9.06
CA ALA A 31 7.19 -11.00 8.84
C ALA A 31 8.11 -10.65 7.66
N GLU A 32 7.66 -9.73 6.82
CA GLU A 32 8.38 -9.29 5.63
C GLU A 32 8.43 -7.76 5.62
N HIS A 33 9.61 -7.20 5.33
CA HIS A 33 9.73 -5.77 5.05
C HIS A 33 9.49 -5.53 3.58
N PHE A 34 8.43 -4.80 3.26
CA PHE A 34 8.07 -4.40 1.92
C PHE A 34 8.50 -2.96 1.67
N ARG A 35 9.48 -2.79 0.78
CA ARG A 35 9.95 -1.47 0.34
C ARG A 35 9.03 -0.92 -0.74
N TRP A 36 8.75 0.38 -0.68
CA TRP A 36 8.03 1.09 -1.73
C TRP A 36 8.90 1.20 -2.98
N GLU A 37 8.39 0.70 -4.10
CA GLU A 37 9.05 0.74 -5.40
C GLU A 37 8.44 1.80 -6.33
N ASP A 38 7.17 2.14 -6.13
CA ASP A 38 6.52 3.18 -6.93
C ASP A 38 6.82 4.58 -6.37
N SER A 39 7.49 5.41 -7.17
CA SER A 39 7.82 6.79 -6.75
C SER A 39 6.60 7.64 -6.40
N ARG A 40 5.40 7.29 -6.89
CA ARG A 40 4.15 7.98 -6.51
C ARG A 40 3.81 7.75 -5.04
N THR A 41 4.14 6.58 -4.50
CA THR A 41 3.97 6.23 -3.08
C THR A 41 4.85 7.10 -2.20
N THR A 42 6.15 7.15 -2.46
CA THR A 42 7.11 7.92 -1.64
C THR A 42 6.85 9.42 -1.73
N LYS A 43 6.60 9.95 -2.94
CA LYS A 43 6.22 11.37 -3.14
C LYS A 43 4.93 11.75 -2.40
N PHE A 44 3.95 10.86 -2.31
CA PHE A 44 2.75 11.12 -1.54
C PHE A 44 3.02 11.04 -0.03
N GLY A 45 3.78 10.04 0.42
CA GLY A 45 4.19 9.89 1.82
C GLY A 45 4.94 11.11 2.38
N GLU A 46 5.77 11.75 1.56
CA GLU A 46 6.49 12.98 1.92
C GLU A 46 5.57 14.16 2.25
N LYS A 47 4.39 14.23 1.61
CA LYS A 47 3.38 15.25 1.92
C LYS A 47 2.78 15.07 3.31
N ASN A 48 2.81 13.84 3.84
CA ASN A 48 2.29 13.48 5.16
C ASN A 48 0.81 13.90 5.36
N THR A 49 -0.02 13.72 4.33
CA THR A 49 -1.45 14.04 4.32
C THR A 49 -2.29 12.78 4.05
N ALA A 50 -3.54 12.76 4.49
CA ALA A 50 -4.50 11.70 4.17
C ALA A 50 -5.10 11.87 2.77
N PHE A 51 -5.72 10.81 2.25
CA PHE A 51 -6.51 10.74 1.02
C PHE A 51 -5.76 11.18 -0.25
N SER A 52 -4.93 10.30 -0.80
CA SER A 52 -4.25 10.60 -2.07
C SER A 52 -5.23 10.79 -3.23
N GLU A 53 -4.73 11.34 -4.33
CA GLU A 53 -5.29 11.12 -5.65
C GLU A 53 -5.34 9.61 -6.00
N ILE A 54 -6.14 9.25 -7.02
CA ILE A 54 -6.12 7.89 -7.58
C ILE A 54 -4.81 7.72 -8.38
N GLN A 55 -4.04 6.70 -8.02
CA GLN A 55 -2.75 6.35 -8.60
C GLN A 55 -2.84 5.01 -9.35
N THR A 56 -3.68 4.94 -10.38
CA THR A 56 -3.95 3.70 -11.14
C THR A 56 -2.66 2.96 -11.53
N GLY A 57 -2.64 1.64 -11.27
CA GLY A 57 -1.50 0.79 -11.56
C GLY A 57 -0.31 0.98 -10.61
N ASN A 58 -0.47 1.64 -9.47
CA ASN A 58 0.55 1.67 -8.43
C ASN A 58 0.69 0.29 -7.77
N SER A 59 1.84 -0.34 -7.96
CA SER A 59 2.15 -1.68 -7.44
C SER A 59 2.13 -1.73 -5.92
N ASP A 60 2.64 -0.70 -5.24
CA ASP A 60 2.67 -0.65 -3.79
C ASP A 60 1.25 -0.63 -3.20
N ILE A 61 0.32 0.07 -3.85
CA ILE A 61 -1.09 0.09 -3.43
C ILE A 61 -1.73 -1.27 -3.68
N LYS A 62 -1.49 -1.90 -4.83
CA LYS A 62 -1.98 -3.25 -5.15
C LYS A 62 -1.51 -4.27 -4.11
N GLU A 63 -0.21 -4.34 -3.85
CA GLU A 63 0.36 -5.29 -2.89
C GLU A 63 -0.11 -4.99 -1.46
N THR A 64 -0.15 -3.73 -1.05
CA THR A 64 -0.68 -3.33 0.27
C THR A 64 -2.16 -3.71 0.41
N ALA A 65 -2.99 -3.48 -0.62
CA ALA A 65 -4.40 -3.80 -0.56
C ALA A 65 -4.62 -5.32 -0.43
N ILE A 66 -3.85 -6.12 -1.18
CA ILE A 66 -3.91 -7.58 -1.10
C ILE A 66 -3.40 -8.08 0.26
N GLY A 67 -2.28 -7.55 0.75
CA GLY A 67 -1.70 -7.95 2.03
C GLY A 67 -2.57 -7.60 3.24
N MET A 68 -3.22 -6.43 3.23
CA MET A 68 -4.06 -5.98 4.35
C MET A 68 -5.48 -6.54 4.30
N TRP A 69 -6.12 -6.54 3.13
CA TRP A 69 -7.55 -6.86 3.00
C TRP A 69 -7.79 -8.29 2.48
N GLY A 70 -6.76 -8.94 1.96
CA GLY A 70 -6.89 -10.22 1.27
C GLY A 70 -7.38 -10.06 -0.17
N SER A 71 -6.92 -10.94 -1.04
CA SER A 71 -7.24 -10.92 -2.48
C SER A 71 -8.73 -11.12 -2.80
N HIS A 72 -9.52 -11.66 -1.87
CA HIS A 72 -10.97 -11.76 -2.02
C HIS A 72 -11.68 -10.42 -1.81
N VAL A 73 -11.15 -9.53 -0.96
CA VAL A 73 -11.72 -8.20 -0.77
C VAL A 73 -11.12 -7.23 -1.78
N ALA A 74 -9.82 -7.34 -2.04
CA ALA A 74 -9.06 -6.54 -2.99
C ALA A 74 -9.24 -6.97 -4.47
N LYS A 75 -10.47 -7.28 -4.89
CA LYS A 75 -10.75 -7.92 -6.19
C LYS A 75 -10.26 -7.11 -7.39
N ASN A 76 -10.39 -5.79 -7.33
CA ASN A 76 -10.00 -4.87 -8.41
C ASN A 76 -8.49 -4.89 -8.74
N PHE A 77 -7.69 -5.56 -7.91
CA PHE A 77 -6.24 -5.66 -8.07
C PHE A 77 -5.76 -7.03 -8.58
N ARG A 78 -6.62 -8.05 -8.68
CA ARG A 78 -6.23 -9.40 -9.15
C ARG A 78 -6.07 -9.50 -10.67
N ASP A 79 -6.80 -8.69 -11.43
CA ASP A 79 -7.06 -8.93 -12.85
C ASP A 79 -6.16 -8.11 -13.82
N ASN A 80 -5.02 -7.59 -13.33
CA ASN A 80 -4.02 -6.90 -14.15
C ASN A 80 -2.62 -7.51 -13.97
#